data_AF-A0A975TVH8-F1
#
_entry.id   AF-A0A975TVH8-F1
#
_cell.length_a   1.000
_cell.length_b   1.000
_cell.length_c   1.000
_cell.angle_alpha   90.00
_cell.angle_beta   90.00
_cell.angle_gamma   90.00
#
_symmetry.space_group_name_H-M   'P 1'
#
loop_
_entity.id
_entity.type
_entity.pdbx_description
1 polymer ?
#
loop_
_entity_poly.entity_id
_entity_poly.type
_entity_poly.pdbx_seq_one_letter_code
_entity_poly.pdbx_strand_id
1 'polypeptide(L)' 'MSSGVALGWDMGAALQLGAALGLSPLIVAELLPPIEAVMVRKINEAMQAGSGLT' A
#
# COMPACT_ATOMS: atom_id res chain seq x y z
N MET A 1 8.15 5.43 -22.29
CA MET A 1 8.45 5.25 -20.86
C MET A 1 7.45 4.26 -20.31
N SER A 2 7.88 3.17 -19.67
CA SER A 2 6.95 2.22 -19.06
C SER A 2 6.38 2.86 -17.79
N SER A 3 5.17 3.41 -17.86
CA SER A 3 4.45 3.88 -16.67
C SER A 3 4.14 2.67 -15.80
N GLY A 4 4.90 2.52 -14.71
CA GLY A 4 4.64 1.48 -13.71
C GLY A 4 3.32 1.75 -13.01
N VAL A 5 2.63 0.69 -12.61
CA VAL A 5 1.41 0.75 -11.80
C VAL A 5 1.59 -0.17 -10.59
N ALA A 6 1.33 0.36 -9.40
CA ALA A 6 1.21 -0.44 -8.19
C ALA A 6 -0.12 -1.19 -8.24
N LEU A 7 -0.07 -2.52 -8.05
CA LEU A 7 -1.25 -3.38 -7.96
C LEU A 7 -1.57 -3.77 -6.52
N GLY A 8 -0.57 -3.71 -5.63
CA GLY A 8 -0.68 -4.12 -4.24
C GLY A 8 0.69 -4.10 -3.57
N TRP A 9 0.69 -4.45 -2.29
CA TRP A 9 1.87 -4.65 -1.45
C TRP A 9 1.79 -6.01 -0.75
N ASP A 10 2.89 -6.44 -0.13
CA ASP A 10 2.93 -7.72 0.58
C ASP A 10 2.09 -7.67 1.87
N MET A 11 0.94 -8.32 1.87
CA MET A 11 0.04 -8.37 3.03
C MET A 11 0.64 -9.11 4.22
N GLY A 12 1.49 -10.11 3.99
CA GLY A 12 2.15 -10.86 5.06
C GLY A 12 3.15 -9.99 5.81
N ALA A 13 3.95 -9.22 5.08
CA ALA A 13 4.88 -8.25 5.64
C ALA A 13 4.15 -7.16 6.43
N ALA A 14 3.05 -6.63 5.89
CA ALA A 14 2.24 -5.63 6.58
C ALA A 14 1.57 -6.17 7.87
N LEU A 15 1.09 -7.42 7.86
CA LEU A 15 0.61 -8.11 9.06
C LEU A 15 1.73 -8.32 10.09
N GLN A 16 2.90 -8.78 9.65
CA GLN A 16 4.07 -8.99 10.50
C GLN A 16 4.54 -7.68 11.15
N LEU A 17 4.54 -6.58 10.39
CA LEU A 17 4.85 -5.24 10.88
C LEU A 17 3.84 -4.80 11.95
N GLY A 18 2.54 -4.99 11.70
CA GLY A 18 1.49 -4.69 12.69
C GLY A 18 1.68 -5.46 13.99
N ALA A 19 1.97 -6.77 13.90
CA ALA A 19 2.26 -7.60 15.06
C ALA A 19 3.53 -7.14 15.81
N ALA A 20 4.59 -6.75 15.09
CA ALA A 20 5.82 -6.22 15.69
C ALA A 20 5.61 -4.90 16.45
N LEU A 21 4.61 -4.10 16.06
CA LEU A 21 4.19 -2.89 16.76
C LEU A 21 3.27 -3.17 17.96
N GLY A 22 2.99 -4.44 18.26
CA GLY A 22 2.12 -4.84 19.37
C GLY A 22 0.62 -4.73 19.07
N LEU A 23 0.24 -4.60 17.79
CA LEU A 23 -1.16 -4.55 17.38
C LEU A 23 -1.75 -5.97 17.33
N SER A 24 -3.05 -6.08 17.61
CA SER A 24 -3.79 -7.34 17.43
C SER A 24 -3.78 -7.74 15.94
N PRO A 25 -3.31 -8.95 15.59
CA PRO A 25 -3.27 -9.40 14.20
C PRO A 25 -4.64 -9.39 13.52
N LEU A 26 -5.72 -9.66 14.26
CA LEU A 26 -7.09 -9.60 13.74
C LEU A 26 -7.49 -8.17 13.38
N ILE A 27 -7.17 -7.19 14.24
CA ILE A 27 -7.46 -5.78 13.95
C ILE A 27 -6.68 -5.33 12.72
N VAL A 28 -5.40 -5.72 12.62
CA VAL A 28 -4.58 -5.39 11.46
C VAL A 28 -5.17 -6.02 10.20
N ALA A 29 -5.53 -7.30 10.22
CA ALA A 29 -6.10 -8.00 9.06
C ALA A 29 -7.40 -7.37 8.53
N GLU A 30 -8.25 -6.83 9.41
CA GLU A 30 -9.49 -6.15 9.02
C GLU A 30 -9.24 -4.75 8.43
N LEU A 31 -8.26 -4.02 8.98
CA LEU A 31 -7.97 -2.64 8.57
C LEU A 31 -7.00 -2.56 7.39
N LEU A 32 -6.17 -3.58 7.16
CA LEU A 32 -5.15 -3.58 6.12
C LEU A 32 -5.74 -3.43 4.69
N PRO A 33 -6.81 -4.16 4.30
CA PRO A 33 -7.35 -4.09 2.95
C PRO A 33 -7.80 -2.69 2.50
N PRO A 34 -8.60 -1.93 3.29
CA PRO A 34 -8.96 -0.57 2.89
C PRO A 34 -7.74 0.38 2.88
N ILE A 35 -6.73 0.16 3.73
CA ILE A 35 -5.48 0.94 3.72
C ILE A 35 -4.70 0.69 2.43
N GLU A 36 -4.55 -0.58 2.02
CA GLU A 36 -3.91 -0.93 0.74
C GLU A 36 -4.56 -0.21 -0.42
N ALA A 37 -5.89 -0.28 -0.52
CA ALA A 37 -6.64 0.31 -1.62
C ALA A 37 -6.36 1.82 -1.75
N VAL A 38 -6.29 2.54 -0.62
CA VAL A 38 -5.95 3.97 -0.60
C VAL A 38 -4.49 4.20 -0.96
N MET A 39 -3.56 3.44 -0.39
CA MET A 39 -2.13 3.57 -0.64
C MET A 39 -1.77 3.29 -2.10
N VAL A 40 -2.27 2.21 -2.68
CA VAL A 40 -2.07 1.85 -4.10
C VAL A 40 -2.57 2.96 -5.01
N ARG A 41 -3.78 3.47 -4.77
CA ARG A 41 -4.33 4.60 -5.53
C ARG A 41 -3.41 5.82 -5.44
N LYS A 42 -2.96 6.17 -4.22
CA LYS A 42 -2.10 7.34 -3.99
C LYS A 42 -0.72 7.21 -4.63
N ILE A 43 -0.11 6.02 -4.59
CA ILE A 43 1.16 5.73 -5.27
C ILE A 43 1.00 5.89 -6.77
N ASN A 44 -0.08 5.35 -7.35
CA ASN A 44 -0.38 5.50 -8.77
C ASN A 44 -0.64 6.95 -9.18
N GLU A 45 -1.36 7.73 -8.36
CA GLU A 45 -1.53 9.17 -8.56
C GLU A 45 -0.19 9.91 -8.55
N ALA A 46 0.69 9.61 -7.59
CA ALA A 46 2.01 10.23 -7.46
C ALA A 46 2.95 9.89 -8.64
N MET A 47 2.95 8.64 -9.10
CA MET A 47 3.74 8.22 -10.27
C MET A 47 3.27 8.92 -11.56
N GLN A 48 1.96 9.09 -11.73
CA GLN A 48 1.40 9.84 -12.86
C GLN A 48 1.75 11.32 -12.79
N ALA A 49 1.67 11.94 -11.61
CA ALA A 49 2.01 13.35 -11.42
C ALA A 49 3.51 13.63 -11.64
N GLY A 50 4.39 12.75 -11.19
CA GLY A 50 5.84 12.84 -11.42
C GLY A 50 6.25 12.57 -12.87
N SER A 51 5.45 11.80 -13.62
CA SER A 51 5.67 11.53 -15.05
C SER A 51 5.20 12.65 -15.98
N GLY A 52 4.51 13.69 -15.47
CA GLY A 52 3.99 14.82 -16.26
C GLY A 52 4.90 16.05 -16.34
N LEU A 53 6.11 16.00 -15.76
CA LEU A 53 7.10 17.09 -15.74
C LEU A 53 8.31 16.85 -16.68
N THR A 54 8.23 15.86 -17.57
CA THR A 54 9.25 15.57 -18.60
C THR A 54 8.65 15.56 -19.99
#